data_AF-A0A251NZH9-F1
#
_entry.id   AF-A0A251NZH9-F1
#
_cell.length_a   1.000
_cell.length_b   1.000
_cell.length_c   1.000
_cell.angle_alpha   90.00
_cell.angle_beta   90.00
_cell.angle_gamma   90.00
#
_symmetry.space_group_name_H-M   'P 1'
#
loop_
_entity.id
_entity.type
_entity.pdbx_description
1 polymer ?
#
loop_
_entity_poly.entity_id
_entity_poly.type
_entity_poly.pdbx_seq_one_letter_code
_entity_poly.pdbx_strand_id
1 'polypeptide(L)'
;MGSEGPSTVTIHVTGFKKFHGVSENPTETIVSNLKEYVKKKGSPKGLVLGSCSILETAGQGAVVPLYQTLRSAISEQDSSNSSRIIWVHFGVNSGATRFAIEHQAVNEATFRCPDEMGWKPQKVPIIPSDGGISHIREVGWVAMIFHYMPPKDFKYFLLHLINH
;
A
#
# COMPACT_ATOMS: atom_id res chain seq x y z
N MET A 1 -35.38 -9.25 -20.03
CA MET A 1 -34.22 -8.36 -20.29
C MET A 1 -33.46 -8.28 -18.98
N GLY A 2 -32.30 -8.94 -18.89
CA GLY A 2 -31.60 -9.22 -17.62
C GLY A 2 -31.09 -7.95 -16.95
N SER A 3 -31.28 -7.86 -15.64
CA SER A 3 -30.64 -6.85 -14.80
C SER A 3 -29.16 -7.21 -14.67
N GLU A 4 -28.27 -6.39 -15.22
CA GLU A 4 -26.86 -6.42 -14.87
C GLU A 4 -26.76 -6.18 -13.36
N GLY A 5 -26.35 -7.20 -12.60
CA GLY A 5 -26.07 -7.05 -11.18
C GLY A 5 -24.93 -6.05 -10.97
N PRO A 6 -24.86 -5.38 -9.81
CA PRO A 6 -23.83 -4.39 -9.54
C PRO A 6 -22.43 -5.02 -9.69
N SER A 7 -21.54 -4.32 -10.42
CA SER A 7 -20.15 -4.75 -10.62
C SER A 7 -19.45 -4.93 -9.27
N THR A 8 -18.96 -6.14 -9.01
CA THR A 8 -18.20 -6.46 -7.79
C THR A 8 -16.90 -5.66 -7.75
N VAL A 9 -16.60 -5.05 -6.61
CA VAL A 9 -15.35 -4.35 -6.33
C VAL A 9 -14.49 -5.22 -5.43
N THR A 10 -13.28 -5.56 -5.88
CA THR A 10 -12.29 -6.29 -5.08
C THR A 10 -11.27 -5.32 -4.52
N ILE A 11 -11.06 -5.35 -3.21
CA ILE A 11 -10.03 -4.55 -2.54
C ILE A 11 -8.87 -5.44 -2.15
N HIS A 12 -7.67 -5.08 -2.59
CA HIS A 12 -6.41 -5.65 -2.12
C HIS A 12 -5.70 -4.66 -1.22
N VAL A 13 -5.17 -5.16 -0.12
CA VAL A 13 -4.62 -4.33 0.95
C VAL A 13 -3.20 -4.75 1.22
N THR A 14 -2.32 -3.76 1.33
CA THR A 14 -0.94 -3.97 1.76
C THR A 14 -0.63 -3.14 2.99
N GLY A 15 0.22 -3.67 3.86
CA GLY A 15 0.84 -2.95 4.97
C GLY A 15 2.32 -3.28 5.05
N PHE A 16 3.01 -2.79 6.07
CA PHE A 16 4.43 -3.01 6.25
C PHE A 16 4.73 -3.74 7.55
N LYS A 17 5.78 -4.58 7.54
CA LYS A 17 6.36 -5.16 8.74
C LYS A 17 6.89 -4.08 9.69
N LYS A 18 7.24 -4.49 10.90
CA LYS A 18 8.13 -3.73 11.79
C LYS A 18 9.44 -3.29 11.11
N PHE A 19 10.05 -2.24 11.65
CA PHE A 19 11.33 -1.67 11.20
C PHE A 19 12.18 -1.27 12.41
N HIS A 20 13.44 -0.94 12.19
CA HIS A 20 14.45 -0.65 13.20
C HIS A 20 13.92 0.27 14.31
N GLY A 21 13.94 -0.24 15.54
CA GLY A 21 13.58 0.50 16.75
C GLY A 21 12.08 0.57 17.05
N VAL A 22 11.22 0.04 16.18
CA VAL A 22 9.76 0.02 16.38
C VAL A 22 9.30 -1.42 16.63
N SER A 23 8.84 -1.70 17.84
CA SER A 23 8.40 -3.05 18.24
C SER A 23 7.14 -3.50 17.51
N GLU A 24 6.29 -2.55 17.09
CA GLU A 24 5.01 -2.83 16.44
C GLU A 24 4.72 -1.82 15.32
N ASN A 25 4.42 -2.32 14.12
CA ASN A 25 3.91 -1.47 13.04
C ASN A 25 2.37 -1.55 13.02
N PRO A 26 1.65 -0.43 13.22
CA PRO A 26 0.19 -0.44 13.24
C PRO A 26 -0.42 -0.95 11.93
N THR A 27 0.27 -0.76 10.80
CA THR A 27 -0.21 -1.25 9.50
C THR A 27 -0.15 -2.78 9.41
N GLU A 28 0.85 -3.42 10.02
CA GLU A 28 0.96 -4.88 10.12
C GLU A 28 -0.24 -5.45 10.87
N THR A 29 -0.55 -4.86 12.03
CA THR A 29 -1.69 -5.26 12.87
C THR A 29 -3.02 -5.10 12.13
N ILE A 30 -3.23 -3.96 11.46
CA ILE A 30 -4.50 -3.70 10.76
C ILE A 30 -4.69 -4.68 9.61
N VAL A 31 -3.67 -4.86 8.76
CA VAL A 31 -3.78 -5.71 7.57
C VAL A 31 -3.88 -7.18 7.92
N SER A 32 -3.16 -7.64 8.95
CA SER A 32 -3.22 -9.04 9.41
C SER A 32 -4.60 -9.39 9.98
N ASN A 33 -5.25 -8.45 10.67
CA ASN A 33 -6.57 -8.67 11.29
C ASN A 33 -7.75 -8.45 10.33
N LEU A 34 -7.53 -7.79 9.20
CA LEU A 34 -8.61 -7.36 8.30
C LEU A 34 -9.43 -8.53 7.76
N LYS A 35 -8.77 -9.65 7.42
CA LYS A 35 -9.44 -10.86 6.91
C LYS A 35 -10.41 -11.45 7.93
N GLU A 36 -10.00 -11.54 9.20
CA GLU A 36 -10.86 -12.03 10.28
C GLU A 36 -11.98 -11.04 10.62
N TYR A 37 -11.66 -9.75 10.61
CA TYR A 37 -12.64 -8.70 10.82
C TYR A 37 -13.78 -8.76 9.79
N VAL A 38 -13.45 -8.85 8.49
CA VAL A 38 -14.44 -8.95 7.41
C VAL A 38 -15.23 -10.26 7.50
N LYS A 39 -14.60 -11.38 7.87
CA LYS A 39 -15.34 -12.64 8.13
C LYS A 39 -16.36 -12.49 9.27
N LYS A 40 -15.98 -11.79 10.34
CA LYS A 40 -16.84 -11.62 11.54
C LYS A 40 -17.94 -10.59 11.34
N LYS A 41 -17.67 -9.51 10.60
CA LYS A 41 -18.57 -8.37 10.44
C LYS A 41 -19.33 -8.37 9.10
N GLY A 42 -18.92 -9.23 8.18
CA GLY A 42 -19.38 -9.21 6.79
C GLY A 42 -18.69 -8.13 5.98
N SER A 43 -18.80 -8.23 4.65
CA SER A 43 -18.45 -7.14 3.73
C SER A 43 -19.71 -6.43 3.24
N PRO A 44 -19.62 -5.13 2.91
CA PRO A 44 -20.68 -4.44 2.18
C PRO A 44 -21.06 -5.20 0.89
N LYS A 45 -22.34 -5.13 0.49
CA LYS A 45 -22.79 -5.74 -0.76
C LYS A 45 -21.98 -5.21 -1.94
N GLY A 46 -21.49 -6.12 -2.79
CA GLY A 46 -20.66 -5.77 -3.94
C GLY A 46 -19.19 -5.48 -3.60
N LEU A 47 -18.77 -5.64 -2.33
CA LEU A 47 -17.38 -5.50 -1.92
C LEU A 47 -16.79 -6.87 -1.53
N VAL A 48 -15.67 -7.21 -2.15
CA VAL A 48 -14.87 -8.41 -1.85
C VAL A 48 -13.51 -7.98 -1.32
N LEU A 49 -13.11 -8.56 -0.20
CA LEU A 49 -11.72 -8.46 0.25
C LEU A 49 -10.90 -9.51 -0.50
N GLY A 50 -9.96 -9.04 -1.31
CA GLY A 50 -8.97 -9.86 -2.00
C GLY A 50 -7.81 -10.22 -1.09
N SER A 51 -6.60 -9.79 -1.44
CA SER A 51 -5.39 -10.09 -0.66
C SER A 51 -5.17 -9.10 0.50
N CYS A 52 -4.52 -9.59 1.55
CA CYS A 52 -3.96 -8.79 2.64
C CYS A 52 -2.49 -9.19 2.76
N SER A 53 -1.58 -8.33 2.29
CA SER A 53 -0.15 -8.64 2.19
C SER A 53 0.67 -7.73 3.08
N ILE A 54 1.63 -8.29 3.82
CA ILE A 54 2.60 -7.52 4.61
C ILE A 54 3.92 -7.47 3.85
N LEU A 55 4.41 -6.26 3.58
CA LEU A 55 5.65 -6.01 2.86
C LEU A 55 6.80 -5.72 3.83
N GLU A 56 8.02 -6.03 3.42
CA GLU A 56 9.21 -5.61 4.16
C GLU A 56 9.35 -4.08 4.14
N THR A 57 9.87 -3.49 5.21
CA THR A 57 10.20 -2.06 5.32
C THR A 57 11.54 -1.74 4.67
N ALA A 58 11.76 -2.30 3.48
CA ALA A 58 12.95 -2.13 2.68
C ALA A 58 12.54 -1.67 1.30
N GLY A 59 13.08 -0.54 0.83
CA GLY A 59 12.57 0.10 -0.36
C GLY A 59 12.77 -0.75 -1.60
N GLN A 60 13.96 -1.32 -1.77
CA GLN A 60 14.23 -2.31 -2.81
C GLN A 60 13.65 -3.69 -2.48
N GLY A 61 13.68 -4.08 -1.19
CA GLY A 61 13.19 -5.38 -0.74
C GLY A 61 11.67 -5.58 -0.90
N ALA A 62 10.89 -4.50 -0.89
CA ALA A 62 9.43 -4.52 -1.04
C ALA A 62 8.96 -4.59 -2.50
N VAL A 63 9.81 -4.27 -3.48
CA VAL A 63 9.42 -4.16 -4.90
C VAL A 63 8.91 -5.50 -5.43
N VAL A 64 9.70 -6.56 -5.28
CA VAL A 64 9.35 -7.88 -5.82
C VAL A 64 8.06 -8.43 -5.18
N PRO A 65 7.91 -8.46 -3.84
CA PRO A 65 6.66 -8.88 -3.20
C PRO A 65 5.45 -8.03 -3.61
N LEU A 66 5.63 -6.73 -3.80
CA LEU A 66 4.56 -5.84 -4.24
C LEU A 66 4.13 -6.16 -5.70
N TYR A 67 5.07 -6.29 -6.63
CA TYR A 67 4.76 -6.71 -8.01
C TYR A 67 4.07 -8.07 -8.08
N GLN A 68 4.53 -9.05 -7.29
CA GLN A 68 3.90 -10.37 -7.21
C GLN A 68 2.46 -10.26 -6.71
N THR A 69 2.23 -9.48 -5.66
CA THR A 69 0.88 -9.23 -5.11
C THR A 69 -0.03 -8.60 -6.15
N LEU A 70 0.46 -7.60 -6.90
CA LEU A 70 -0.30 -6.93 -7.97
C LEU A 70 -0.67 -7.88 -9.10
N ARG A 71 0.31 -8.66 -9.58
CA ARG A 71 0.09 -9.59 -10.69
C ARG A 71 -0.89 -10.70 -10.34
N SER A 72 -0.79 -11.27 -9.14
CA SER A 72 -1.70 -12.35 -8.72
C SER A 72 -3.16 -11.90 -8.76
N ALA A 73 -3.46 -10.71 -8.26
CA ALA A 73 -4.82 -10.16 -8.25
C ALA A 73 -5.41 -9.92 -9.64
N ILE A 74 -4.57 -9.56 -10.62
CA ILE A 74 -5.00 -9.37 -12.01
C ILE A 74 -5.22 -10.73 -12.68
N SER A 75 -4.37 -11.73 -12.40
CA SER A 75 -4.46 -13.07 -12.99
C SER A 75 -5.63 -13.91 -12.47
N GLU A 76 -6.14 -13.62 -11.26
CA GLU A 76 -7.33 -14.26 -10.69
C GLU A 76 -8.65 -13.77 -11.31
N GLN A 77 -8.58 -12.75 -12.18
CA GLN A 77 -9.75 -12.17 -12.81
C GLN A 77 -10.10 -12.95 -14.09
N ASP A 78 -11.08 -13.85 -13.99
CA ASP A 78 -11.68 -14.48 -15.17
C ASP A 78 -12.25 -13.39 -16.11
N SER A 79 -11.83 -13.45 -17.37
CA SER A 79 -12.15 -12.52 -18.48
C SER A 79 -13.63 -12.21 -18.75
N SER A 80 -14.56 -12.80 -17.99
CA SER A 80 -16.01 -12.70 -18.17
C SER A 80 -16.71 -11.77 -17.16
N ASN A 81 -16.06 -11.30 -16.09
CA ASN A 81 -16.67 -10.44 -15.08
C ASN A 81 -16.00 -9.06 -15.04
N SER A 82 -16.80 -8.00 -15.25
CA SER A 82 -16.42 -6.59 -15.06
C SER A 82 -16.22 -6.26 -13.57
N SER A 83 -15.30 -6.94 -12.88
CA SER A 83 -14.94 -6.60 -11.51
C SER A 83 -13.93 -5.44 -11.48
N ARG A 84 -14.13 -4.51 -10.54
CA ARG A 84 -13.23 -3.36 -10.37
C ARG A 84 -12.23 -3.69 -9.26
N ILE A 85 -10.94 -3.53 -9.53
CA ILE A 85 -9.88 -3.74 -8.54
C ILE A 85 -9.50 -2.40 -7.91
N ILE A 86 -9.41 -2.37 -6.58
CA ILE A 86 -8.89 -1.25 -5.79
C ILE A 86 -7.71 -1.74 -4.95
N TRP A 87 -6.64 -0.96 -4.93
CA TRP A 87 -5.42 -1.23 -4.16
C TRP A 87 -5.30 -0.24 -3.03
N VAL A 88 -5.18 -0.71 -1.78
CA VAL A 88 -5.06 0.13 -0.59
C VAL A 88 -3.68 -0.01 0.07
N HIS A 89 -2.98 1.11 0.02
CA HIS A 89 -1.60 1.43 0.42
C HIS A 89 -1.26 1.71 1.91
N PHE A 90 -1.28 0.80 2.89
CA PHE A 90 -0.99 1.20 4.30
C PHE A 90 0.48 1.47 4.61
N GLY A 91 0.79 2.75 4.89
CA GLY A 91 2.04 3.21 5.51
C GLY A 91 1.84 3.79 6.91
N VAL A 92 2.92 4.24 7.56
CA VAL A 92 2.89 4.93 8.88
C VAL A 92 3.64 6.27 8.81
N ASN A 93 3.14 7.30 9.50
CA ASN A 93 3.71 8.68 9.48
C ASN A 93 3.80 9.33 10.89
N SER A 94 4.64 8.81 11.78
CA SER A 94 4.66 9.04 13.26
C SER A 94 4.17 10.38 13.84
N GLY A 95 4.28 11.52 13.15
CA GLY A 95 3.77 12.83 13.57
C GLY A 95 2.28 13.13 13.32
N ALA A 96 1.52 12.27 12.62
CA ALA A 96 0.09 12.51 12.34
C ALA A 96 -0.83 12.11 13.51
N THR A 97 -1.92 12.87 13.71
CA THR A 97 -2.94 12.60 14.74
C THR A 97 -4.25 12.03 14.18
N ARG A 98 -4.33 11.90 12.85
CA ARG A 98 -5.52 11.45 12.10
C ARG A 98 -5.08 10.68 10.86
N PHE A 99 -6.02 9.94 10.28
CA PHE A 99 -5.85 9.34 8.97
C PHE A 99 -5.73 10.39 7.88
N ALA A 100 -4.84 10.13 6.92
CA ALA A 100 -4.65 10.94 5.73
C ALA A 100 -4.70 10.05 4.49
N ILE A 101 -5.24 10.60 3.41
CA ILE A 101 -5.22 10.00 2.09
C ILE A 101 -4.14 10.73 1.30
N GLU A 102 -3.20 9.99 0.73
CA GLU A 102 -2.19 10.58 -0.13
C GLU A 102 -2.77 10.78 -1.53
N HIS A 103 -2.77 12.03 -2.01
CA HIS A 103 -3.32 12.39 -3.32
C HIS A 103 -2.27 12.36 -4.42
N GLN A 104 -0.99 12.38 -4.05
CA GLN A 104 0.13 12.54 -4.97
C GLN A 104 1.33 11.69 -4.56
N ALA A 105 2.05 11.21 -5.57
CA ALA A 105 3.27 10.45 -5.46
C ALA A 105 4.39 11.16 -6.22
N VAL A 106 5.43 11.62 -5.51
CA VAL A 106 6.61 12.24 -6.13
C VAL A 106 7.62 11.16 -6.51
N ASN A 107 8.21 11.24 -7.71
CA ASN A 107 9.23 10.33 -8.22
C ASN A 107 10.61 10.53 -7.55
N GLU A 108 10.65 10.74 -6.24
CA GLU A 108 11.88 10.98 -5.49
C GLU A 108 12.01 10.00 -4.32
N ALA A 109 13.13 9.27 -4.28
CA ALA A 109 13.58 8.52 -3.12
C ALA A 109 14.64 9.34 -2.36
N THR A 110 14.23 9.87 -1.21
CA THR A 110 15.12 10.53 -0.24
C THR A 110 14.80 10.03 1.16
N PHE A 111 15.75 9.35 1.81
CA PHE A 111 15.56 8.87 3.18
C PHE A 111 16.42 9.60 4.19
N ARG A 112 15.82 9.92 5.34
CA ARG A 112 16.54 10.51 6.47
C ARG A 112 17.51 9.52 7.11
N CYS A 113 17.13 8.25 7.15
CA CYS A 113 17.90 7.13 7.71
C CYS A 113 17.94 5.95 6.73
N PRO A 114 18.87 5.02 6.88
CA PRO A 114 18.85 3.76 6.12
C PRO A 114 17.57 2.96 6.42
N ASP A 115 17.16 2.17 5.43
CA ASP A 115 16.11 1.17 5.59
C ASP A 115 16.63 -0.12 6.25
N GLU A 116 15.77 -1.15 6.37
CA GLU A 116 16.15 -2.44 6.96
C GLU A 116 17.32 -3.15 6.24
N MET A 117 17.55 -2.82 4.96
CA MET A 117 18.64 -3.36 4.15
C MET A 117 19.82 -2.37 4.02
N GLY A 118 19.81 -1.26 4.78
CA GLY A 118 20.85 -0.25 4.76
C GLY A 118 20.77 0.73 3.59
N TRP A 119 19.72 0.69 2.78
CA TRP A 119 19.55 1.60 1.64
C TRP A 119 19.12 2.99 2.12
N LYS A 120 19.89 4.02 1.72
CA LYS A 120 19.63 5.43 2.06
C LYS A 120 19.81 6.33 0.83
N PRO A 121 18.89 6.30 -0.14
CA PRO A 121 18.96 7.16 -1.33
C PRO A 121 18.83 8.63 -0.93
N GLN A 122 19.45 9.51 -1.73
CA GLN A 122 19.39 10.96 -1.60
C GLN A 122 19.09 11.54 -2.98
N LYS A 123 17.88 12.09 -3.17
CA LYS A 123 17.41 12.71 -4.41
C LYS A 123 17.55 11.79 -5.63
N VAL A 124 17.22 10.51 -5.46
CA VAL A 124 17.30 9.50 -6.53
C VAL A 124 15.90 9.31 -7.13
N PRO A 125 15.74 9.22 -8.47
CA PRO A 125 14.45 8.89 -9.05
C PRO A 125 14.00 7.49 -8.63
N ILE A 126 12.73 7.33 -8.26
CA ILE A 126 12.16 6.01 -7.91
C ILE A 126 12.09 5.13 -9.16
N ILE A 127 11.56 5.70 -10.24
CA ILE A 127 11.47 5.09 -11.57
C ILE A 127 12.17 6.03 -12.55
N PRO A 128 13.40 5.72 -12.99
CA PRO A 128 14.15 6.56 -13.93
C PRO A 128 13.42 6.81 -15.26
N SER A 129 12.61 5.84 -15.72
CA SER A 129 11.82 5.97 -16.95
C SER A 129 10.61 6.90 -16.81
N ASP A 130 10.20 7.24 -15.60
CA ASP A 130 9.06 8.13 -15.32
C ASP A 130 9.46 9.62 -15.31
N GLY A 131 10.68 9.93 -15.74
CA GLY A 131 11.22 11.29 -15.77
C GLY A 131 11.99 11.67 -14.51
N GLY A 132 12.17 12.97 -14.31
CA GLY A 132 12.98 13.51 -13.21
C GLY A 132 12.34 13.35 -11.83
N ILE A 133 13.10 13.68 -10.78
CA ILE A 133 12.68 13.51 -9.38
C ILE A 133 11.46 14.36 -8.99
N SER A 134 11.19 15.44 -9.72
CA SER A 134 10.02 16.29 -9.49
C SER A 134 8.76 15.81 -10.20
N HIS A 135 8.81 14.69 -10.93
CA HIS A 135 7.64 14.13 -11.59
C HIS A 135 6.62 13.65 -10.54
N ILE A 136 5.34 13.96 -10.75
CA ILE A 136 4.27 13.65 -9.81
C ILE A 136 3.23 12.78 -10.51
N ARG A 137 2.80 11.72 -9.84
CA ARG A 137 1.62 10.93 -10.23
C ARG A 137 0.48 11.27 -9.29
N GLU A 138 -0.68 11.58 -9.85
CA GLU A 138 -1.92 11.71 -9.06
C GLU A 138 -2.48 10.33 -8.75
N VAL A 139 -2.88 10.13 -7.50
CA VAL A 139 -3.40 8.85 -7.04
C VAL A 139 -4.90 8.83 -7.34
N GLY A 140 -5.30 8.08 -8.36
CA GLY A 140 -6.70 7.81 -8.64
C GLY A 140 -7.29 6.89 -7.56
N TRP A 141 -8.16 7.43 -6.71
CA TRP A 141 -8.91 6.72 -5.66
C TRP A 141 -8.10 5.70 -4.82
N VAL A 142 -7.42 6.26 -3.81
CA VAL A 142 -7.08 5.71 -2.47
C VAL A 142 -5.79 4.87 -2.31
N ALA A 143 -4.69 5.55 -1.92
CA ALA A 143 -3.71 5.03 -0.98
C ALA A 143 -4.02 5.58 0.43
N MET A 144 -4.13 4.74 1.46
CA MET A 144 -4.44 5.15 2.84
C MET A 144 -3.29 4.76 3.76
N ILE A 145 -2.75 5.68 4.57
CA ILE A 145 -1.66 5.45 5.55
C ILE A 145 -2.24 5.48 6.99
N PHE A 146 -1.88 4.52 7.87
CA PHE A 146 -2.45 4.26 9.23
C PHE A 146 -1.41 4.21 10.39
N HIS A 147 -1.84 4.46 11.65
CA HIS A 147 -0.98 4.80 12.82
C HIS A 147 -1.39 4.31 14.23
N TYR A 148 -0.41 4.00 15.12
CA TYR A 148 -0.29 4.45 16.55
C TYR A 148 1.04 4.07 17.31
N MET A 149 1.47 4.96 18.26
CA MET A 149 2.42 4.96 19.45
C MET A 149 3.98 4.75 19.39
N PRO A 150 4.77 5.35 20.35
CA PRO A 150 6.15 5.88 20.17
C PRO A 150 7.27 4.93 20.68
N PRO A 151 8.56 5.06 20.27
CA PRO A 151 9.45 6.14 20.68
C PRO A 151 10.31 6.77 19.57
N LYS A 152 10.52 8.09 19.74
CA LYS A 152 11.62 8.95 19.31
C LYS A 152 12.35 8.58 18.02
N ASP A 153 12.21 9.51 17.07
CA ASP A 153 12.76 9.53 15.71
C ASP A 153 12.00 8.66 14.71
N PHE A 154 12.33 8.85 13.43
CA PHE A 154 11.77 8.18 12.25
C PHE A 154 10.58 8.88 11.57
N LYS A 155 10.94 9.48 10.44
CA LYS A 155 10.12 10.21 9.48
C LYS A 155 10.37 9.58 8.10
N TYR A 156 9.29 9.07 7.52
CA TYR A 156 9.02 8.68 6.12
C TYR A 156 9.73 7.43 5.55
N PHE A 157 8.91 6.45 5.15
CA PHE A 157 9.28 5.31 4.30
C PHE A 157 8.03 4.84 3.50
N LEU A 158 7.92 5.24 2.23
CA LEU A 158 8.20 4.52 0.97
C LEU A 158 7.28 3.32 0.69
N LEU A 159 6.29 3.49 -0.19
CA LEU A 159 6.31 3.01 -1.58
C LEU A 159 5.04 3.51 -2.29
N HIS A 160 5.17 4.65 -2.94
CA HIS A 160 4.10 5.21 -3.76
C HIS A 160 4.02 4.47 -5.09
N LEU A 161 3.16 3.45 -5.09
CA LEU A 161 2.41 2.82 -6.19
C LEU A 161 3.13 2.57 -7.52
N ILE A 162 3.32 1.26 -7.75
CA ILE A 162 3.58 0.59 -9.02
C ILE A 162 2.52 0.95 -10.07
N ASN A 163 2.95 1.16 -11.32
CA ASN A 163 2.07 1.22 -12.50
C ASN A 163 1.90 -0.17 -13.12
N HIS A 164 0.67 -0.39 -13.61
CA HIS A 164 0.21 -1.28 -14.70
C HIS A 164 0.99 -2.56 -14.99
#